data_AF-A0A660ZBY4-F1
#
_entry.id   AF-A0A660ZBY4-F1
#
_cell.length_a   1.000
_cell.length_b   1.000
_cell.length_c   1.000
_cell.angle_alpha   90.00
_cell.angle_beta   90.00
_cell.angle_gamma   90.00
#
_symmetry.space_group_name_H-M   'P 1'
#
loop_
_entity.id
_entity.type
_entity.pdbx_description
1 polymer ?
#
loop_
_entity_poly.entity_id
_entity_poly.type
_entity_poly.pdbx_seq_one_letter_code
_entity_poly.pdbx_strand_id
1 'polypeptide(L)'
;MNERDKIVLGALFHDIGKVVYRASQRPSRKTHQELGSEWIKGHLSQIFGDDVARELADFALYHHFSPKNHPELDVRNQNRNDLLLVAHADSVSSGERKKIDYDDTKFDPSRPLRSAFSSIKTEGKPEAKPVFYTLRRLSEGIFYPRESLKLTPEDYQMVLNEFENALKEKMLNPDALLNVLEEYFSLIPSHTAEAEGVGTDVSLYDHLKTTAAIALAAYNYLAEVHGIDEKETLFSQLPSDEITDTKTKRYMFIGVDISGIQNFIYTISSKGALKLLRARSFYVEMLLEFLAIRILKELNLYRTNLLFLGGGNFIILAQNTENARKSVDLIIHDFNERLFDEHQGKLWLVHDYVEFEG
;
A
#
# COMPACT_ATOMS: atom_id res chain seq x y z
N MET A 1 -18.48 -2.33 -10.32
CA MET A 1 -17.17 -2.77 -9.80
C MET A 1 -17.41 -3.79 -8.69
N ASN A 2 -16.59 -4.83 -8.52
CA ASN A 2 -16.77 -5.70 -7.35
C ASN A 2 -16.34 -4.94 -6.08
N GLU A 3 -16.75 -5.43 -4.90
CA GLU A 3 -16.55 -4.68 -3.65
C GLU A 3 -15.07 -4.60 -3.23
N ARG A 4 -14.27 -5.64 -3.46
CA ARG A 4 -12.82 -5.62 -3.19
C ARG A 4 -12.09 -4.60 -4.06
N ASP A 5 -12.37 -4.56 -5.37
CA ASP A 5 -11.82 -3.55 -6.29
C ASP A 5 -12.20 -2.15 -5.80
N LYS A 6 -13.46 -1.95 -5.38
CA LYS A 6 -13.95 -0.67 -4.85
C LYS A 6 -13.16 -0.22 -3.62
N ILE A 7 -12.98 -1.10 -2.64
CA ILE A 7 -12.25 -0.80 -1.41
C ILE A 7 -10.78 -0.48 -1.70
N VAL A 8 -10.13 -1.30 -2.52
CA VAL A 8 -8.70 -1.16 -2.81
C VAL A 8 -8.45 0.09 -3.67
N LEU A 9 -9.25 0.35 -4.70
CA LEU A 9 -9.14 1.57 -5.50
C LEU A 9 -9.51 2.81 -4.67
N GLY A 10 -10.54 2.72 -3.83
CA GLY A 10 -10.91 3.77 -2.88
C GLY A 10 -9.75 4.13 -1.96
N ALA A 11 -9.09 3.14 -1.36
CA ALA A 11 -7.89 3.32 -0.55
C ALA A 11 -6.70 3.87 -1.35
N LEU A 12 -6.51 3.45 -2.60
CA LEU A 12 -5.41 3.95 -3.45
C LEU A 12 -5.62 5.39 -3.94
N PHE A 13 -6.87 5.88 -3.98
CA PHE A 13 -7.19 7.26 -4.38
C PHE A 13 -7.54 8.20 -3.23
N HIS A 14 -7.79 7.71 -2.02
CA HIS A 14 -8.35 8.52 -0.91
C HIS A 14 -7.58 9.81 -0.63
N ASP A 15 -6.27 9.78 -0.86
CA ASP A 15 -5.33 10.82 -0.48
C ASP A 15 -4.78 11.62 -1.68
N ILE A 16 -5.32 11.42 -2.89
CA ILE A 16 -4.89 12.14 -4.11
C ILE A 16 -4.99 13.66 -3.94
N GLY A 17 -5.94 14.10 -3.12
CA GLY A 17 -6.15 15.49 -2.76
C GLY A 17 -4.92 16.18 -2.16
N LYS A 18 -4.01 15.43 -1.51
CA LYS A 18 -2.75 15.99 -0.99
C LYS A 18 -1.85 16.48 -2.12
N VAL A 19 -1.79 15.75 -3.24
CA VAL A 19 -1.01 16.15 -4.43
C VAL A 19 -1.66 17.35 -5.10
N VAL A 20 -2.99 17.32 -5.28
CA VAL A 20 -3.78 18.41 -5.87
C VAL A 20 -3.64 19.71 -5.06
N TYR A 21 -3.71 19.60 -3.73
CA TYR A 21 -3.52 20.73 -2.81
C TYR A 21 -2.11 21.32 -2.97
N ARG A 22 -1.07 20.49 -3.02
CA ARG A 22 0.33 20.97 -3.12
C ARG A 22 0.68 21.53 -4.50
N ALA A 23 -0.01 21.08 -5.56
CA ALA A 23 0.09 21.66 -6.91
C ALA A 23 -0.58 23.03 -7.04
N SER A 24 -1.45 23.42 -6.08
CA SER A 24 -2.23 24.65 -6.18
C SER A 24 -1.38 25.90 -5.89
N GLN A 25 -1.27 26.82 -6.86
CA GLN A 25 -0.53 28.09 -6.70
C GLN A 25 -1.17 29.07 -5.70
N ARG A 26 -2.45 28.91 -5.39
CA ARG A 26 -3.17 29.72 -4.40
C ARG A 26 -3.70 28.82 -3.30
N PRO A 27 -3.62 29.23 -2.02
CA PRO A 27 -4.28 28.51 -0.94
C PRO A 27 -5.78 28.50 -1.22
N SER A 28 -6.30 27.34 -1.66
CA SER A 28 -7.73 27.12 -1.71
C SER A 28 -8.26 27.16 -0.27
N ARG A 29 -9.48 27.67 -0.07
CA ARG A 29 -10.20 27.46 1.21
C ARG A 29 -10.65 26.01 1.37
N LYS A 30 -10.60 25.22 0.29
CA LYS A 30 -10.99 23.83 0.28
C LYS A 30 -9.95 22.96 0.96
N THR A 31 -10.43 21.92 1.64
CA THR A 31 -9.58 20.90 2.25
C THR A 31 -9.01 19.95 1.17
N HIS A 32 -8.00 19.15 1.51
CA HIS A 32 -7.48 18.17 0.55
C HIS A 32 -8.53 17.11 0.20
N GLN A 33 -9.44 16.79 1.11
CA GLN A 33 -10.56 15.88 0.87
C GLN A 33 -11.50 16.40 -0.23
N GLU A 34 -11.88 17.67 -0.14
CA GLU A 34 -12.73 18.31 -1.14
C GLU A 34 -12.02 18.39 -2.50
N LEU A 35 -10.74 18.80 -2.52
CA LEU A 35 -9.94 18.86 -3.74
C LEU A 35 -9.74 17.48 -4.38
N GLY A 36 -9.52 16.44 -3.57
CA GLY A 36 -9.41 15.06 -4.05
C GLY A 36 -10.71 14.56 -4.67
N SER A 37 -11.85 14.79 -4.00
CA SER A 37 -13.17 14.42 -4.52
C SER A 37 -13.49 15.12 -5.86
N GLU A 38 -13.17 16.41 -5.96
CA GLU A 38 -13.36 17.18 -7.19
C GLU A 38 -12.43 16.71 -8.31
N TRP A 39 -11.16 16.45 -7.99
CA TRP A 39 -10.20 15.94 -8.97
C TRP A 39 -10.64 14.59 -9.52
N ILE A 40 -11.13 13.68 -8.67
CA ILE A 40 -11.64 12.37 -9.08
C ILE A 40 -12.84 12.53 -10.01
N LYS A 41 -13.84 13.34 -9.63
CA LYS A 41 -15.03 13.59 -10.45
C LYS A 41 -14.69 14.25 -11.78
N GLY A 42 -13.68 15.12 -11.81
CA GLY A 42 -13.25 15.80 -13.03
C GLY A 42 -12.48 14.91 -14.00
N HIS A 43 -11.49 14.17 -13.49
CA HIS A 43 -10.54 13.43 -14.32
C HIS A 43 -10.96 11.97 -14.52
N LEU A 44 -11.41 11.29 -13.47
CA LEU A 44 -11.73 9.86 -13.55
C LEU A 44 -13.08 9.60 -14.23
N SER A 45 -14.02 10.56 -14.22
CA SER A 45 -15.29 10.42 -14.97
C SER A 45 -15.06 10.15 -16.46
N GLN A 46 -14.05 10.80 -17.06
CA GLN A 46 -13.73 10.66 -18.48
C GLN A 46 -13.07 9.31 -18.80
N ILE A 47 -12.44 8.67 -17.81
CA ILE A 47 -11.65 7.45 -17.98
C ILE A 47 -12.45 6.22 -17.55
N PHE A 48 -13.20 6.31 -16.45
CA PHE A 48 -13.86 5.18 -15.78
C PHE A 48 -15.38 5.27 -15.80
N GLY A 49 -15.95 6.39 -16.27
CA GLY A 49 -17.38 6.68 -16.23
C GLY A 49 -17.82 7.37 -14.94
N ASP A 50 -18.90 8.14 -15.02
CA ASP A 50 -19.38 9.01 -13.94
C ASP A 50 -19.75 8.27 -12.66
N ASP A 51 -20.33 7.08 -12.77
CA ASP A 51 -20.78 6.33 -11.60
C ASP A 51 -19.59 5.81 -10.78
N VAL A 52 -18.58 5.25 -11.45
CA VAL A 52 -17.35 4.78 -10.79
C VAL A 52 -16.58 5.95 -10.18
N ALA A 53 -16.44 7.05 -10.92
CA ALA A 53 -15.78 8.25 -10.41
C ALA A 53 -16.50 8.81 -9.18
N ARG A 54 -17.83 8.83 -9.17
CA ARG A 54 -18.61 9.28 -8.01
C ARG A 54 -18.39 8.40 -6.79
N GLU A 55 -18.37 7.07 -6.96
CA GLU A 55 -18.09 6.13 -5.87
C GLU A 55 -16.68 6.34 -5.30
N LEU A 56 -15.66 6.44 -6.15
CA LEU A 56 -14.28 6.67 -5.70
C LEU A 56 -14.09 8.05 -5.05
N ALA A 57 -14.84 9.05 -5.50
CA ALA A 57 -14.77 10.41 -4.97
C ALA A 57 -15.27 10.52 -3.51
N ASP A 58 -16.13 9.60 -3.07
CA ASP A 58 -16.58 9.54 -1.68
C ASP A 58 -15.46 9.09 -0.74
N PHE A 59 -14.60 8.15 -1.16
CA PHE A 59 -13.43 7.75 -0.39
C PHE A 59 -12.48 8.92 -0.17
N ALA A 60 -12.26 9.75 -1.20
CA ALA A 60 -11.45 10.96 -1.04
C ALA A 60 -12.11 12.02 -0.15
N LEU A 61 -13.44 12.18 -0.24
CA LEU A 61 -14.16 13.19 0.54
C LEU A 61 -14.24 12.83 2.03
N TYR A 62 -14.40 11.55 2.34
CA TYR A 62 -14.75 11.07 3.67
C TYR A 62 -13.68 10.17 4.32
N HIS A 63 -12.42 10.19 3.89
CA HIS A 63 -11.39 9.34 4.53
C HIS A 63 -11.02 9.72 5.97
N HIS A 64 -11.42 10.90 6.47
CA HIS A 64 -11.38 11.24 7.90
C HIS A 64 -12.74 11.00 8.61
N PHE A 65 -13.59 10.18 8.01
CA PHE A 65 -14.92 9.87 8.52
C PHE A 65 -14.87 9.27 9.92
N SER A 66 -15.71 9.83 10.78
CA SER A 66 -16.15 9.20 12.01
C SER A 66 -17.68 9.32 12.07
N PRO A 67 -18.41 8.29 12.55
CA PRO A 67 -19.86 8.38 12.77
C PRO A 67 -20.28 9.60 13.60
N LYS A 68 -19.39 10.14 14.45
CA LYS A 68 -19.64 11.34 15.24
C LYS A 68 -19.57 12.65 14.43
N ASN A 69 -18.73 12.69 13.40
CA ASN A 69 -18.43 13.90 12.64
C ASN A 69 -19.32 14.05 11.39
N HIS A 70 -19.90 12.95 10.90
CA HIS A 70 -20.72 12.91 9.69
C HIS A 70 -21.98 12.03 9.86
N PRO A 71 -22.90 12.40 10.78
CA PRO A 71 -24.12 11.63 11.04
C PRO A 71 -25.05 11.54 9.82
N GLU A 72 -24.92 12.42 8.84
CA GLU A 72 -25.68 12.40 7.58
C GLU A 72 -25.38 11.17 6.72
N LEU A 73 -24.19 10.58 6.85
CA LEU A 73 -23.79 9.39 6.11
C LEU A 73 -24.42 8.12 6.67
N ASP A 74 -24.77 8.09 7.97
CA ASP A 74 -25.52 7.00 8.60
C ASP A 74 -26.89 6.78 7.95
N VAL A 75 -27.45 7.81 7.32
CA VAL A 75 -28.83 7.81 6.80
C VAL A 75 -28.90 7.74 5.27
N ARG A 76 -27.82 8.10 4.56
CA ARG A 76 -27.89 8.43 3.12
C ARG A 76 -26.95 7.67 2.19
N ASN A 77 -25.91 7.01 2.70
CA ASN A 77 -24.91 6.37 1.83
C ASN A 77 -24.87 4.85 2.03
N GLN A 78 -25.23 4.10 0.98
CA GLN A 78 -25.16 2.63 0.98
C GLN A 78 -23.73 2.11 1.12
N ASN A 79 -22.71 2.93 0.82
CA ASN A 79 -21.29 2.59 0.92
C ASN A 79 -20.64 3.06 2.23
N ARG A 80 -21.41 3.53 3.22
CA ARG A 80 -20.90 4.08 4.48
C ARG A 80 -19.83 3.20 5.13
N ASN A 81 -20.06 1.90 5.17
CA ASN A 81 -19.18 1.00 5.89
C ASN A 81 -17.88 0.70 5.14
N ASP A 82 -17.89 0.77 3.80
CA ASP A 82 -16.64 0.74 3.02
C ASP A 82 -15.80 1.99 3.26
N LEU A 83 -16.45 3.15 3.33
CA LEU A 83 -15.79 4.42 3.67
C LEU A 83 -15.18 4.35 5.08
N LEU A 84 -15.93 3.81 6.05
CA LEU A 84 -15.45 3.61 7.41
C LEU A 84 -14.27 2.64 7.49
N LEU A 85 -14.33 1.55 6.72
CA LEU A 85 -13.26 0.55 6.66
C LEU A 85 -11.96 1.17 6.13
N VAL A 86 -12.03 1.94 5.03
CA VAL A 86 -10.86 2.60 4.45
C VAL A 86 -10.35 3.72 5.36
N ALA A 87 -11.23 4.53 5.96
CA ALA A 87 -10.85 5.55 6.93
C ALA A 87 -10.15 4.94 8.16
N HIS A 88 -10.64 3.78 8.63
CA HIS A 88 -10.00 3.05 9.71
C HIS A 88 -8.62 2.53 9.30
N ALA A 89 -8.51 1.92 8.13
CA ALA A 89 -7.24 1.44 7.59
C ALA A 89 -6.20 2.56 7.40
N ASP A 90 -6.63 3.77 7.00
CA ASP A 90 -5.77 4.96 6.93
C ASP A 90 -5.23 5.34 8.32
N SER A 91 -6.09 5.31 9.35
CA SER A 91 -5.68 5.57 10.72
C SER A 91 -4.69 4.54 11.27
N VAL A 92 -4.86 3.25 10.92
CA VAL A 92 -3.92 2.17 11.29
C VAL A 92 -2.59 2.37 10.55
N SER A 93 -2.64 2.61 9.24
CA SER A 93 -1.48 2.87 8.36
C SER A 93 -0.63 4.06 8.83
N SER A 94 -1.26 5.08 9.40
CA SER A 94 -0.62 6.30 9.92
C SER A 94 -0.41 6.31 11.43
N GLY A 95 -0.46 5.14 12.09
CA GLY A 95 -0.38 5.01 13.55
C GLY A 95 0.88 5.61 14.18
N GLU A 96 1.99 5.71 13.43
CA GLU A 96 3.23 6.37 13.84
C GLU A 96 3.03 7.87 14.12
N ARG A 97 2.01 8.48 13.50
CA ARG A 97 1.68 9.91 13.60
C ARG A 97 0.78 10.24 14.79
N LYS A 98 0.35 9.27 15.60
CA LYS A 98 -0.49 9.50 16.80
C LYS A 98 0.14 10.44 17.84
N LYS A 99 1.43 10.76 17.70
CA LYS A 99 2.16 11.75 18.52
C LYS A 99 1.97 13.20 18.04
N ILE A 100 1.40 13.42 16.86
CA ILE A 100 1.12 14.74 16.31
C ILE A 100 -0.17 15.28 16.92
N ASP A 101 -0.09 16.45 17.54
CA ASP A 101 -1.28 17.25 17.83
C ASP A 101 -1.65 18.08 16.60
N TYR A 102 -2.64 17.60 15.84
CA TYR A 102 -3.03 18.23 14.57
C TYR A 102 -3.64 19.63 14.75
N ASP A 103 -4.19 19.95 15.93
CA ASP A 103 -4.79 21.26 16.18
C ASP A 103 -3.72 22.36 16.32
N ASP A 104 -2.54 21.98 16.83
CA ASP A 104 -1.40 22.89 17.05
C ASP A 104 -0.26 22.72 16.01
N THR A 105 -0.39 21.76 15.08
CA THR A 105 0.66 21.47 14.09
C THR A 105 0.48 22.24 12.80
N LYS A 106 1.53 22.93 12.37
CA LYS A 106 1.59 23.57 11.04
C LYS A 106 1.93 22.55 9.96
N PHE A 107 1.38 22.76 8.77
CA PHE A 107 1.68 21.97 7.58
C PHE A 107 2.41 22.85 6.56
N ASP A 108 3.61 22.45 6.15
CA ASP A 108 4.38 23.14 5.12
C ASP A 108 4.37 22.33 3.81
N PRO A 109 3.57 22.73 2.80
CA PRO A 109 3.46 21.99 1.53
C PRO A 109 4.77 21.94 0.73
N SER A 110 5.78 22.77 1.08
CA SER A 110 7.09 22.76 0.42
C SER A 110 8.04 21.68 0.97
N ARG A 111 7.66 20.96 2.02
CA ARG A 111 8.52 19.94 2.64
C ARG A 111 8.62 18.69 1.77
N PRO A 112 9.83 18.26 1.37
CA PRO A 112 10.04 17.05 0.59
C PRO A 112 10.03 15.77 1.44
N LEU A 113 10.01 14.63 0.73
CA LEU A 113 10.23 13.31 1.32
C LEU A 113 11.65 13.23 1.89
N ARG A 114 11.75 12.98 3.19
CA ARG A 114 13.00 12.73 3.91
C ARG A 114 13.45 11.30 3.65
N SER A 115 14.75 11.08 3.53
CA SER A 115 15.29 9.72 3.50
C SER A 115 15.03 8.99 4.81
N ALA A 116 14.47 7.79 4.75
CA ALA A 116 14.27 6.93 5.92
C ALA A 116 15.57 6.67 6.69
N PHE A 117 16.72 6.63 5.99
CA PHE A 117 18.03 6.48 6.62
C PHE A 117 18.41 7.67 7.51
N SER A 118 17.88 8.87 7.22
CA SER A 118 18.09 10.03 8.09
C SER A 118 17.34 9.95 9.42
N SER A 119 16.38 9.03 9.56
CA SER A 119 15.61 8.83 10.79
C SER A 119 16.20 7.72 11.68
N ILE A 120 17.17 6.96 11.18
CA ILE A 120 17.82 5.87 11.92
C ILE A 120 18.82 6.46 12.92
N LYS A 121 18.59 6.20 14.21
CA LYS A 121 19.54 6.52 15.28
C LYS A 121 20.38 5.28 15.60
N THR A 122 21.69 5.44 15.66
CA THR A 122 22.63 4.37 16.05
C THR A 122 23.37 4.77 17.31
N GLU A 123 23.50 3.83 18.26
CA GLU A 123 24.13 4.09 19.54
C GLU A 123 25.60 4.54 19.37
N GLY A 124 25.99 5.60 20.08
CA GLY A 124 27.35 6.15 20.03
C GLY A 124 27.72 6.86 18.72
N LYS A 125 26.77 7.07 17.81
CA LYS A 125 26.98 7.81 16.54
C LYS A 125 26.21 9.14 16.58
N PRO A 126 26.75 10.21 15.97
CA PRO A 126 26.00 11.45 15.80
C PRO A 126 24.74 11.21 14.95
N GLU A 127 23.70 12.00 15.18
CA GLU A 127 22.52 11.96 14.32
C GLU A 127 22.88 12.29 12.87
N ALA A 128 22.33 11.51 11.95
CA ALA A 128 22.53 11.74 10.52
C ALA A 128 21.87 13.06 10.12
N LYS A 129 22.57 13.86 9.31
CA LYS A 129 21.97 15.04 8.69
C LYS A 129 20.78 14.61 7.82
N PRO A 130 19.65 15.35 7.88
CA PRO A 130 18.50 15.04 7.04
C PRO A 130 18.83 15.34 5.57
N VAL A 131 18.56 14.35 4.72
CA VAL A 131 18.63 14.48 3.26
C VAL A 131 17.28 14.13 2.66
N PHE A 132 16.97 14.73 1.51
CA PHE A 132 15.61 14.73 0.95
C PHE A 132 15.59 14.40 -0.54
N TYR A 133 14.49 13.79 -0.99
CA TYR A 133 14.27 13.45 -2.39
C TYR A 133 13.55 14.56 -3.15
N THR A 134 13.96 14.78 -4.39
CA THR A 134 13.27 15.63 -5.37
C THR A 134 12.14 14.85 -6.05
N LEU A 135 11.07 15.54 -6.44
CA LEU A 135 9.97 14.92 -7.18
C LEU A 135 10.44 14.51 -8.57
N ARG A 136 10.37 13.21 -8.86
CA ARG A 136 10.71 12.58 -10.14
C ARG A 136 9.93 11.28 -10.29
N ARG A 137 9.85 10.82 -11.52
CA ARG A 137 9.38 9.47 -11.84
C ARG A 137 10.42 8.43 -11.46
N LEU A 138 9.99 7.29 -10.91
CA LEU A 138 10.90 6.24 -10.46
C LEU A 138 11.75 5.66 -11.61
N SER A 139 11.19 5.59 -12.82
CA SER A 139 11.91 5.11 -14.01
C SER A 139 13.04 6.02 -14.52
N GLU A 140 13.19 7.24 -14.01
CA GLU A 140 14.20 8.19 -14.47
C GLU A 140 15.64 7.88 -14.02
N GLY A 141 15.83 6.91 -13.12
CA GLY A 141 17.15 6.39 -12.74
C GLY A 141 17.39 6.35 -11.24
N ILE A 142 18.66 6.42 -10.82
CA ILE A 142 19.01 6.38 -9.40
C ILE A 142 18.90 7.78 -8.79
N PHE A 143 18.10 7.91 -7.74
CA PHE A 143 17.87 9.18 -7.06
C PHE A 143 18.69 9.27 -5.77
N TYR A 144 19.67 10.16 -5.76
CA TYR A 144 20.41 10.46 -4.54
C TYR A 144 19.74 11.61 -3.79
N PRO A 145 19.41 11.43 -2.50
CA PRO A 145 18.81 12.49 -1.71
C PRO A 145 19.84 13.61 -1.48
N ARG A 146 19.35 14.85 -1.34
CA ARG A 146 20.17 16.07 -1.25
C ARG A 146 19.93 16.79 0.06
N GLU A 147 20.95 17.51 0.53
CA GLU A 147 20.78 18.49 1.61
C GLU A 147 19.99 19.71 1.09
N SER A 148 19.19 20.33 1.97
CA SER A 148 18.50 21.61 1.72
C SER A 148 17.66 21.67 0.43
N LEU A 149 16.53 20.95 0.42
CA LEU A 149 15.57 20.93 -0.68
C LEU A 149 14.23 21.52 -0.23
N LYS A 150 13.59 22.31 -1.11
CA LYS A 150 12.19 22.73 -0.99
C LYS A 150 11.48 22.43 -2.30
N LEU A 151 10.23 22.00 -2.20
CA LEU A 151 9.36 21.75 -3.34
C LEU A 151 8.47 22.96 -3.60
N THR A 152 8.14 23.17 -4.86
CA THR A 152 7.27 24.23 -5.35
C THR A 152 5.95 23.66 -5.86
N PRO A 153 4.88 24.47 -5.94
CA PRO A 153 3.64 24.05 -6.59
C PRO A 153 3.87 23.57 -8.03
N GLU A 154 4.80 24.18 -8.75
CA GLU A 154 5.16 23.80 -10.13
C GLU A 154 5.74 22.38 -10.21
N ASP A 155 6.56 21.98 -9.23
CA ASP A 155 7.09 20.60 -9.16
C ASP A 155 5.96 19.58 -9.01
N TYR A 156 4.97 19.88 -8.17
CA TYR A 156 3.80 19.02 -7.97
C TYR A 156 2.87 19.01 -9.19
N GLN A 157 2.67 20.15 -9.85
CA GLN A 157 1.84 20.25 -11.05
C GLN A 157 2.42 19.43 -12.19
N MET A 158 3.75 19.41 -12.34
CA MET A 158 4.42 18.59 -13.36
C MET A 158 4.14 17.10 -13.15
N VAL A 159 4.35 16.58 -11.93
CA VAL A 159 4.08 15.17 -11.61
C VAL A 159 2.60 14.83 -11.74
N LEU A 160 1.70 15.72 -11.29
CA LEU A 160 0.26 15.50 -11.39
C LEU A 160 -0.21 15.40 -12.85
N ASN A 161 0.27 16.30 -13.73
CA ASN A 161 -0.06 16.26 -15.16
C ASN A 161 0.47 14.97 -15.83
N GLU A 162 1.68 14.53 -15.48
CA GLU A 162 2.22 13.27 -16.02
C GLU A 162 1.44 12.05 -15.53
N PHE A 163 1.03 12.04 -14.25
CA PHE A 163 0.16 11.02 -13.68
C PHE A 163 -1.19 10.98 -14.39
N GLU A 164 -1.84 12.13 -14.60
CA GLU A 164 -3.10 12.25 -15.35
C GLU A 164 -2.99 11.64 -16.76
N ASN A 165 -1.92 11.93 -17.48
CA ASN A 165 -1.66 11.37 -18.81
C ASN A 165 -1.36 9.87 -18.80
N ALA A 166 -0.87 9.34 -17.68
CA ALA A 166 -0.59 7.92 -17.53
C ALA A 166 -1.83 7.08 -17.26
N LEU A 167 -2.88 7.67 -16.66
CA LEU A 167 -4.12 6.98 -16.31
C LEU A 167 -4.91 6.55 -17.55
N LYS A 168 -5.41 5.31 -17.52
CA LYS A 168 -6.19 4.66 -18.59
C LYS A 168 -7.22 3.73 -17.96
N GLU A 169 -8.24 3.33 -18.72
CA GLU A 169 -9.30 2.38 -18.26
C GLU A 169 -8.76 1.14 -17.53
N LYS A 170 -7.64 0.57 -17.98
CA LYS A 170 -7.02 -0.61 -17.35
C LYS A 170 -6.60 -0.39 -15.89
N MET A 171 -6.52 0.85 -15.41
CA MET A 171 -6.21 1.21 -14.02
C MET A 171 -7.43 1.08 -13.10
N LEU A 172 -8.58 0.62 -13.59
CA LEU A 172 -9.62 0.00 -12.75
C LEU A 172 -9.20 -1.35 -12.17
N ASN A 173 -8.07 -1.92 -12.61
CA ASN A 173 -7.44 -3.02 -11.89
C ASN A 173 -6.49 -2.46 -10.81
N PRO A 174 -6.63 -2.86 -9.53
CA PRO A 174 -5.77 -2.36 -8.46
C PRO A 174 -4.27 -2.56 -8.68
N ASP A 175 -3.84 -3.71 -9.22
CA ASP A 175 -2.43 -3.98 -9.48
C ASP A 175 -1.88 -3.06 -10.59
N ALA A 176 -2.69 -2.78 -11.61
CA ALA A 176 -2.34 -1.85 -12.67
C ALA A 176 -2.20 -0.41 -12.14
N LEU A 177 -3.13 0.03 -11.28
CA LEU A 177 -3.05 1.34 -10.64
C LEU A 177 -1.83 1.44 -9.70
N LEU A 178 -1.56 0.40 -8.91
CA LEU A 178 -0.44 0.37 -7.98
C LEU A 178 0.90 0.66 -8.68
N ASN A 179 1.14 0.06 -9.86
CA ASN A 179 2.34 0.30 -10.65
C ASN A 179 2.45 1.78 -11.11
N VAL A 180 1.33 2.41 -11.46
CA VAL A 180 1.32 3.83 -11.85
C VAL A 180 1.58 4.71 -10.63
N LEU A 181 0.97 4.41 -9.48
CA LEU A 181 1.22 5.14 -8.25
C LEU A 181 2.68 5.01 -7.79
N GLU A 182 3.30 3.84 -7.95
CA GLU A 182 4.71 3.63 -7.64
C GLU A 182 5.62 4.54 -8.49
N GLU A 183 5.32 4.64 -9.79
CA GLU A 183 6.08 5.46 -10.71
C GLU A 183 6.06 6.95 -10.33
N TYR A 184 4.90 7.49 -9.91
CA TYR A 184 4.72 8.92 -9.70
C TYR A 184 4.77 9.38 -8.24
N PHE A 185 4.35 8.55 -7.28
CA PHE A 185 4.11 8.97 -5.89
C PHE A 185 5.16 8.44 -4.89
N SER A 186 6.11 7.60 -5.31
CA SER A 186 7.18 7.07 -4.45
C SER A 186 8.09 8.14 -3.86
N LEU A 187 8.20 9.31 -4.49
CA LEU A 187 9.04 10.43 -4.02
C LEU A 187 8.23 11.59 -3.43
N ILE A 188 6.92 11.42 -3.27
CA ILE A 188 6.03 12.39 -2.62
C ILE A 188 5.88 12.03 -1.14
N PRO A 189 6.02 12.96 -0.19
CA PRO A 189 5.76 12.66 1.23
C PRO A 189 4.25 12.47 1.50
N SER A 190 3.90 11.48 2.30
CA SER A 190 2.51 11.20 2.70
C SER A 190 1.90 12.30 3.60
N HIS A 191 2.72 13.02 4.37
CA HIS A 191 2.31 14.18 5.15
C HIS A 191 3.44 15.23 5.20
N THR A 192 3.12 16.45 5.62
CA THR A 192 4.07 17.58 5.68
C THR A 192 4.04 18.31 7.02
N ALA A 193 3.60 17.60 8.06
CA ALA A 193 3.46 18.11 9.42
C ALA A 193 4.78 18.58 10.04
N GLU A 194 4.80 19.79 10.60
CA GLU A 194 5.89 20.37 11.41
C GLU A 194 5.78 19.93 12.87
N ALA A 195 5.89 18.63 13.09
CA ALA A 195 5.86 18.03 14.43
C ALA A 195 7.23 17.51 14.85
N GLU A 196 7.59 17.72 16.12
CA GLU A 196 8.80 17.16 16.71
C GLU A 196 8.70 15.62 16.78
N GLY A 197 9.78 14.93 16.39
CA GLY A 197 9.83 13.47 16.45
C GLY A 197 9.05 12.73 15.36
N VAL A 198 8.38 13.43 14.42
CA VAL A 198 7.76 12.81 13.25
C VAL A 198 8.41 13.33 11.96
N GLY A 199 9.10 12.43 11.26
CA GLY A 199 9.74 12.71 9.98
C GLY A 199 8.75 12.70 8.82
N THR A 200 9.10 13.33 7.70
CA THR A 200 8.38 13.18 6.43
C THR A 200 8.99 12.06 5.61
N ASP A 201 9.21 10.88 6.21
CA ASP A 201 9.99 9.76 5.66
C ASP A 201 9.15 8.60 5.11
N VAL A 202 7.83 8.69 5.22
CA VAL A 202 6.88 7.77 4.57
C VAL A 202 6.40 8.37 3.25
N SER A 203 6.62 7.65 2.14
CA SER A 203 6.13 8.07 0.83
C SER A 203 4.60 7.97 0.75
N LEU A 204 4.00 8.79 -0.12
CA LEU A 204 2.57 8.74 -0.40
C LEU A 204 2.21 7.39 -1.03
N TYR A 205 3.04 6.86 -1.93
CA TYR A 205 2.87 5.52 -2.48
C TYR A 205 2.79 4.45 -1.40
N ASP A 206 3.76 4.40 -0.48
CA ASP A 206 3.81 3.37 0.58
C ASP A 206 2.61 3.49 1.52
N HIS A 207 2.21 4.72 1.84
CA HIS A 207 1.01 4.97 2.65
C HIS A 207 -0.26 4.47 1.96
N LEU A 208 -0.47 4.82 0.68
CA LEU A 208 -1.61 4.34 -0.11
C LEU A 208 -1.63 2.81 -0.22
N LYS A 209 -0.47 2.20 -0.51
CA LYS A 209 -0.29 0.75 -0.63
C LYS A 209 -0.65 0.03 0.68
N THR A 210 -0.13 0.53 1.80
CA THR A 210 -0.37 -0.08 3.12
C THR A 210 -1.80 0.13 3.61
N THR A 211 -2.38 1.31 3.40
CA THR A 211 -3.81 1.57 3.68
C THR A 211 -4.70 0.60 2.89
N ALA A 212 -4.42 0.41 1.59
CA ALA A 212 -5.16 -0.54 0.77
C ALA A 212 -4.99 -2.00 1.23
N ALA A 213 -3.78 -2.40 1.61
CA ALA A 213 -3.50 -3.73 2.12
C ALA A 213 -4.23 -4.03 3.44
N ILE A 214 -4.23 -3.07 4.38
CA ILE A 214 -4.92 -3.15 5.67
C ILE A 214 -6.44 -3.21 5.46
N ALA A 215 -6.99 -2.33 4.60
CA ALA A 215 -8.41 -2.29 4.30
C ALA A 215 -8.90 -3.62 3.71
N LEU A 216 -8.16 -4.19 2.75
CA LEU A 216 -8.51 -5.47 2.12
C LEU A 216 -8.38 -6.66 3.08
N ALA A 217 -7.34 -6.68 3.91
CA ALA A 217 -7.18 -7.74 4.91
C ALA A 217 -8.34 -7.70 5.94
N ALA A 218 -8.72 -6.50 6.40
CA ALA A 218 -9.88 -6.34 7.28
C ALA A 218 -11.19 -6.71 6.58
N TYR A 219 -11.36 -6.33 5.31
CA TYR A 219 -12.50 -6.74 4.48
C TYR A 219 -12.64 -8.26 4.43
N ASN A 220 -11.58 -8.96 4.01
CA ASN A 220 -11.59 -10.42 3.86
C ASN A 220 -11.81 -11.12 5.21
N TYR A 221 -11.23 -10.60 6.29
CA TYR A 221 -11.46 -11.13 7.65
C TYR A 221 -12.94 -11.04 8.05
N LEU A 222 -13.54 -9.84 7.92
CA LEU A 222 -14.93 -9.62 8.29
C LEU A 222 -15.89 -10.43 7.41
N ALA A 223 -15.64 -10.49 6.10
CA ALA A 223 -16.41 -11.31 5.17
C ALA A 223 -16.43 -12.78 5.59
N GLU A 224 -15.27 -13.34 5.94
CA GLU A 224 -15.16 -14.74 6.33
C GLU A 224 -15.83 -15.03 7.67
N VAL A 225 -15.62 -14.17 8.68
CA VAL A 225 -16.21 -14.35 10.02
C VAL A 225 -17.73 -14.30 10.00
N HIS A 226 -18.32 -13.47 9.15
CA HIS A 226 -19.76 -13.34 9.00
C HIS A 226 -20.36 -14.27 7.94
N GLY A 227 -19.54 -15.07 7.25
CA GLY A 227 -19.98 -16.00 6.22
C GLY A 227 -20.65 -15.30 5.02
N ILE A 228 -20.18 -14.09 4.68
CA ILE A 228 -20.79 -13.26 3.66
C ILE A 228 -20.08 -13.49 2.31
N ASP A 229 -20.87 -13.71 1.27
CA ASP A 229 -20.38 -13.96 -0.09
C ASP A 229 -20.15 -12.64 -0.84
N GLU A 230 -19.26 -12.67 -1.84
CA GLU A 230 -18.70 -11.53 -2.59
C GLU A 230 -19.74 -10.66 -3.36
N LYS A 231 -21.01 -11.09 -3.37
CA LYS A 231 -22.11 -10.47 -4.10
C LYS A 231 -23.11 -9.74 -3.22
N GLU A 232 -23.03 -9.92 -1.90
CA GLU A 232 -23.83 -9.16 -0.96
C GLU A 232 -23.09 -7.87 -0.61
N THR A 233 -23.83 -6.78 -0.42
CA THR A 233 -23.26 -5.53 0.11
C THR A 233 -22.89 -5.79 1.56
N LEU A 234 -21.66 -6.25 1.76
CA LEU A 234 -21.17 -6.97 2.93
C LEU A 234 -21.55 -6.28 4.24
N PHE A 235 -21.59 -4.96 4.22
CA PHE A 235 -21.59 -4.19 5.45
C PHE A 235 -22.83 -3.36 5.72
N SER A 236 -23.91 -3.41 4.94
CA SER A 236 -25.05 -2.50 5.22
C SER A 236 -25.63 -2.64 6.64
N GLN A 237 -25.34 -3.75 7.34
CA GLN A 237 -25.84 -4.05 8.69
C GLN A 237 -24.75 -4.26 9.76
N LEU A 238 -23.45 -4.24 9.43
CA LEU A 238 -22.41 -4.41 10.44
C LEU A 238 -22.30 -3.17 11.36
N PRO A 239 -22.20 -3.38 12.69
CA PRO A 239 -21.94 -2.30 13.63
C PRO A 239 -20.61 -1.58 13.34
N SER A 240 -20.58 -0.25 13.51
CA SER A 240 -19.37 0.56 13.26
C SER A 240 -18.20 0.22 14.18
N ASP A 241 -18.49 -0.13 15.43
CA ASP A 241 -17.51 -0.57 16.42
C ASP A 241 -16.86 -1.89 16.00
N GLU A 242 -17.61 -2.77 15.33
CA GLU A 242 -17.03 -3.96 14.76
C GLU A 242 -16.10 -3.63 13.59
N ILE A 243 -16.42 -2.68 12.72
CA ILE A 243 -15.51 -2.30 11.62
C ILE A 243 -14.23 -1.62 12.13
N THR A 244 -14.34 -0.83 13.20
CA THR A 244 -13.25 -0.01 13.75
C THR A 244 -12.53 -0.63 14.94
N ASP A 245 -12.79 -1.89 15.24
CA ASP A 245 -12.16 -2.60 16.34
C ASP A 245 -10.68 -2.91 16.06
N THR A 246 -9.85 -2.42 16.97
CA THR A 246 -8.39 -2.52 16.94
C THR A 246 -7.86 -3.65 17.81
N LYS A 247 -8.70 -4.30 18.63
CA LYS A 247 -8.30 -5.31 19.62
C LYS A 247 -8.40 -6.72 19.12
N THR A 248 -9.21 -6.98 18.11
CA THR A 248 -9.21 -8.27 17.43
C THR A 248 -7.96 -8.40 16.56
N LYS A 249 -7.29 -9.55 16.65
CA LYS A 249 -6.18 -9.90 15.77
C LYS A 249 -6.69 -10.25 14.38
N ARG A 250 -7.03 -9.24 13.57
CA ARG A 250 -7.61 -9.42 12.22
C ARG A 250 -6.55 -9.62 11.15
N TYR A 251 -5.30 -9.35 11.50
CA TYR A 251 -4.19 -9.29 10.55
C TYR A 251 -3.14 -10.34 10.88
N MET A 252 -2.53 -10.87 9.83
CA MET A 252 -1.33 -11.69 9.95
C MET A 252 -0.29 -11.29 8.90
N PHE A 253 0.98 -11.30 9.30
CA PHE A 253 2.09 -11.35 8.36
C PHE A 253 2.36 -12.80 8.01
N ILE A 254 2.41 -13.09 6.71
CA ILE A 254 2.92 -14.35 6.15
C ILE A 254 4.35 -14.07 5.71
N GLY A 255 5.32 -14.57 6.45
CA GLY A 255 6.74 -14.52 6.06
C GLY A 255 7.11 -15.81 5.36
N VAL A 256 7.70 -15.74 4.18
CA VAL A 256 8.21 -16.90 3.45
C VAL A 256 9.66 -16.67 3.08
N ASP A 257 10.52 -17.65 3.33
CA ASP A 257 11.94 -17.63 2.99
C ASP A 257 12.33 -18.92 2.26
N ILE A 258 13.27 -18.83 1.32
CA ILE A 258 13.80 -20.01 0.62
C ILE A 258 15.22 -20.30 1.10
N SER A 259 15.38 -21.47 1.72
CA SER A 259 16.68 -21.96 2.17
C SER A 259 17.49 -22.56 1.02
N GLY A 260 18.82 -22.51 1.16
CA GLY A 260 19.76 -23.16 0.23
C GLY A 260 20.18 -22.34 -0.99
N ILE A 261 19.76 -21.07 -1.10
CA ILE A 261 20.07 -20.18 -2.24
C ILE A 261 21.56 -20.16 -2.57
N GLN A 262 22.44 -19.95 -1.59
CA GLN A 262 23.88 -19.85 -1.85
C GLN A 262 24.42 -21.14 -2.45
N ASN A 263 24.10 -22.30 -1.84
CA ASN A 263 24.53 -23.60 -2.34
C ASN A 263 23.98 -23.86 -3.74
N PHE A 264 22.72 -23.52 -3.99
CA PHE A 264 22.09 -23.67 -5.31
C PHE A 264 22.76 -22.80 -6.37
N ILE A 265 22.98 -21.52 -6.08
CA ILE A 265 23.51 -20.55 -7.05
C ILE A 265 24.98 -20.84 -7.38
N TYR A 266 25.83 -21.11 -6.38
CA TYR A 266 27.28 -21.18 -6.57
C TYR A 266 27.83 -22.56 -6.95
N THR A 267 27.02 -23.63 -6.95
CA THR A 267 27.45 -24.97 -7.38
C THR A 267 27.48 -25.09 -8.92
N ILE A 268 28.40 -24.39 -9.58
CA ILE A 268 28.51 -24.31 -11.05
C ILE A 268 29.82 -24.91 -11.58
N SER A 269 29.77 -25.50 -12.78
CA SER A 269 30.98 -25.96 -13.50
C SER A 269 31.67 -24.80 -14.22
N SER A 270 32.96 -24.97 -14.55
CA SER A 270 33.83 -23.89 -15.06
C SER A 270 33.42 -23.31 -16.42
N LYS A 271 32.68 -24.06 -17.25
CA LYS A 271 32.27 -23.61 -18.59
C LYS A 271 30.93 -22.88 -18.54
N GLY A 272 30.90 -21.60 -18.92
CA GLY A 272 29.67 -20.79 -18.94
C GLY A 272 29.18 -20.36 -17.57
N ALA A 273 30.05 -20.42 -16.55
CA ALA A 273 29.76 -20.14 -15.14
C ALA A 273 28.93 -18.86 -14.93
N LEU A 274 29.33 -17.73 -15.52
CA LEU A 274 28.64 -16.45 -15.33
C LEU A 274 27.21 -16.45 -15.88
N LYS A 275 26.96 -17.10 -17.02
CA LYS A 275 25.61 -17.21 -17.60
C LYS A 275 24.72 -18.08 -16.72
N LEU A 276 25.25 -19.21 -16.24
CA LEU A 276 24.52 -20.13 -15.38
C LEU A 276 24.21 -19.51 -14.02
N LEU A 277 25.16 -18.76 -13.45
CA LEU A 277 24.97 -18.00 -12.20
C LEU A 277 23.78 -17.05 -12.31
N ARG A 278 23.74 -16.21 -13.36
CA ARG A 278 22.64 -15.28 -13.62
C ARG A 278 21.31 -16.00 -13.82
N ALA A 279 21.30 -17.12 -14.55
CA ALA A 279 20.10 -17.90 -14.78
C ALA A 279 19.55 -18.50 -13.46
N ARG A 280 20.42 -18.96 -12.56
CA ARG A 280 20.01 -19.49 -11.25
C ARG A 280 19.50 -18.41 -10.30
N SER A 281 20.13 -17.23 -10.27
CA SER A 281 19.60 -16.09 -9.51
C SER A 281 18.20 -15.71 -10.01
N PHE A 282 18.03 -15.56 -11.32
CA PHE A 282 16.73 -15.27 -11.94
C PHE A 282 15.69 -16.36 -11.66
N TYR A 283 16.10 -17.64 -11.68
CA TYR A 283 15.21 -18.76 -11.36
C TYR A 283 14.62 -18.64 -9.94
N VAL A 284 15.46 -18.36 -8.94
CA VAL A 284 15.01 -18.19 -7.54
C VAL A 284 14.06 -16.99 -7.42
N GLU A 285 14.38 -15.88 -8.07
CA GLU A 285 13.53 -14.69 -8.07
C GLU A 285 12.16 -14.94 -8.70
N MET A 286 12.12 -15.60 -9.86
CA MET A 286 10.86 -15.96 -10.53
C MET A 286 10.04 -16.99 -9.75
N LEU A 287 10.70 -17.94 -9.07
CA LEU A 287 10.03 -18.91 -8.21
C LEU A 287 9.29 -18.22 -7.07
N LEU A 288 9.95 -17.27 -6.40
CA LEU A 288 9.36 -16.51 -5.29
C LEU A 288 8.25 -15.56 -5.78
N GLU A 289 8.45 -14.87 -6.91
CA GLU A 289 7.40 -14.04 -7.51
C GLU A 289 6.16 -14.87 -7.85
N PHE A 290 6.34 -16.05 -8.46
CA PHE A 290 5.23 -16.94 -8.80
C PHE A 290 4.51 -17.47 -7.55
N LEU A 291 5.27 -17.86 -6.53
CA LEU A 291 4.71 -18.30 -5.25
C LEU A 291 3.90 -17.19 -4.56
N ALA A 292 4.45 -15.98 -4.49
CA ALA A 292 3.73 -14.85 -3.90
C ALA A 292 2.44 -14.54 -4.68
N ILE A 293 2.48 -14.52 -6.02
CA ILE A 293 1.27 -14.35 -6.84
C ILE A 293 0.26 -15.46 -6.58
N ARG A 294 0.70 -16.72 -6.42
CA ARG A 294 -0.20 -17.84 -6.14
C ARG A 294 -0.89 -17.66 -4.78
N ILE A 295 -0.15 -17.27 -3.75
CA ILE A 295 -0.71 -16.99 -2.41
C ILE A 295 -1.70 -15.82 -2.46
N LEU A 296 -1.32 -14.69 -3.07
CA LEU A 296 -2.19 -13.52 -3.17
C LEU A 296 -3.53 -13.89 -3.85
N LYS A 297 -3.49 -14.63 -4.96
CA LYS A 297 -4.70 -15.08 -5.66
C LYS A 297 -5.56 -16.01 -4.80
N GLU A 298 -4.95 -16.96 -4.11
CA GLU A 298 -5.70 -17.90 -3.26
C GLU A 298 -6.36 -17.21 -2.06
N LEU A 299 -5.74 -16.15 -1.55
CA LEU A 299 -6.26 -15.37 -0.42
C LEU A 299 -7.16 -14.20 -0.84
N ASN A 300 -7.45 -14.06 -2.14
CA ASN A 300 -8.19 -12.92 -2.71
C ASN A 300 -7.57 -11.56 -2.33
N LEU A 301 -6.26 -11.45 -2.49
CA LEU A 301 -5.45 -10.28 -2.23
C LEU A 301 -4.87 -9.70 -3.53
N TYR A 302 -4.57 -8.40 -3.51
CA TYR A 302 -3.86 -7.72 -4.59
C TYR A 302 -2.38 -7.54 -4.25
N ARG A 303 -1.59 -7.04 -5.21
CA ARG A 303 -0.16 -6.77 -5.05
C ARG A 303 0.13 -5.71 -3.97
N THR A 304 -0.88 -4.93 -3.58
CA THR A 304 -0.83 -4.04 -2.40
C THR A 304 -0.42 -4.78 -1.14
N ASN A 305 -0.86 -6.03 -0.98
CA ASN A 305 -0.63 -6.85 0.20
C ASN A 305 0.76 -7.51 0.24
N LEU A 306 1.51 -7.50 -0.86
CA LEU A 306 2.91 -7.92 -0.86
C LEU A 306 3.81 -6.76 -0.44
N LEU A 307 4.15 -6.73 0.85
CA LEU A 307 4.89 -5.64 1.47
C LEU A 307 6.35 -5.61 1.04
N PHE A 308 6.98 -6.78 0.98
CA PHE A 308 8.36 -6.96 0.59
C PHE A 308 8.52 -8.24 -0.21
N LEU A 309 9.37 -8.21 -1.23
CA LEU A 309 9.87 -9.39 -1.95
C LEU A 309 11.30 -9.09 -2.40
N GLY A 310 12.24 -9.87 -1.91
CA GLY A 310 13.65 -9.70 -2.26
C GLY A 310 14.58 -10.57 -1.41
N GLY A 311 15.78 -10.82 -1.93
CA GLY A 311 16.85 -11.48 -1.17
C GLY A 311 16.55 -12.92 -0.73
N GLY A 312 15.56 -13.59 -1.32
CA GLY A 312 15.16 -14.96 -0.95
C GLY A 312 13.88 -15.05 -0.14
N ASN A 313 13.31 -13.93 0.29
CA ASN A 313 12.10 -13.94 1.12
C ASN A 313 11.06 -12.92 0.64
N PHE A 314 9.85 -13.08 1.16
CA PHE A 314 8.79 -12.10 1.00
C PHE A 314 7.87 -12.06 2.22
N ILE A 315 7.15 -10.94 2.36
CA ILE A 315 6.20 -10.69 3.44
C ILE A 315 4.88 -10.25 2.85
N ILE A 316 3.80 -10.98 3.15
CA ILE A 316 2.42 -10.63 2.78
C ILE A 316 1.65 -10.20 4.03
N LEU A 317 0.91 -9.10 3.95
CA LEU A 317 -0.11 -8.72 4.92
C LEU A 317 -1.45 -9.33 4.50
N ALA A 318 -2.02 -10.21 5.31
CA ALA A 318 -3.25 -10.94 5.01
C ALA A 318 -4.27 -10.89 6.16
N GLN A 319 -5.50 -11.32 5.87
CA GLN A 319 -6.53 -11.61 6.86
C GLN A 319 -6.11 -12.78 7.76
N ASN A 320 -6.25 -12.61 9.08
CA ASN A 320 -5.95 -13.65 10.07
C ASN A 320 -7.10 -14.66 10.18
N THR A 321 -7.23 -15.58 9.23
CA THR A 321 -8.27 -16.62 9.25
C THR A 321 -7.69 -18.01 9.18
N GLU A 322 -8.42 -19.01 9.70
CA GLU A 322 -8.00 -20.40 9.64
C GLU A 322 -7.94 -20.91 8.20
N ASN A 323 -8.88 -20.48 7.34
CA ASN A 323 -8.88 -20.86 5.93
C ASN A 323 -7.67 -20.25 5.21
N ALA A 324 -7.33 -18.98 5.48
CA ALA A 324 -6.16 -18.36 4.88
C ALA A 324 -4.86 -19.11 5.22
N ARG A 325 -4.66 -19.48 6.49
CA ARG A 325 -3.51 -20.30 6.92
C ARG A 325 -3.46 -21.65 6.21
N LYS A 326 -4.57 -22.39 6.20
CA LYS A 326 -4.64 -23.70 5.54
C LYS A 326 -4.31 -23.60 4.04
N SER A 327 -4.83 -22.59 3.36
CA SER A 327 -4.55 -22.37 1.94
C SER A 327 -3.06 -22.12 1.68
N VAL A 328 -2.41 -21.31 2.52
CA VAL A 328 -0.96 -21.05 2.41
C VAL A 328 -0.15 -22.31 2.71
N ASP A 329 -0.48 -23.04 3.77
CA ASP A 329 0.21 -24.29 4.15
C ASP A 329 0.17 -25.32 3.00
N LEU A 330 -0.99 -25.47 2.36
CA LEU A 330 -1.17 -26.36 1.21
C LEU A 330 -0.34 -25.90 0.01
N ILE A 331 -0.35 -24.60 -0.33
CA ILE A 331 0.46 -24.06 -1.42
C ILE A 331 1.95 -24.31 -1.17
N ILE A 332 2.44 -24.03 0.04
CA ILE A 332 3.86 -24.21 0.37
C ILE A 332 4.23 -25.71 0.33
N HIS A 333 3.36 -26.58 0.81
CA HIS A 333 3.55 -28.03 0.72
C HIS A 333 3.69 -28.49 -0.73
N ASP A 334 2.74 -28.12 -1.60
CA ASP A 334 2.75 -28.47 -3.03
C ASP A 334 4.02 -27.98 -3.75
N PHE A 335 4.50 -26.78 -3.41
CA PHE A 335 5.75 -26.27 -3.96
C PHE A 335 6.96 -27.03 -3.44
N ASN A 336 7.00 -27.36 -2.15
CA ASN A 336 8.09 -28.11 -1.55
C ASN A 336 8.19 -29.54 -2.11
N GLU A 337 7.08 -30.20 -2.42
CA GLU A 337 7.09 -31.50 -3.13
C GLU A 337 7.78 -31.36 -4.50
N ARG A 338 7.40 -30.35 -5.29
CA ARG A 338 8.02 -30.09 -6.60
C ARG A 338 9.49 -29.71 -6.49
N LEU A 339 9.85 -28.89 -5.51
CA LEU A 339 11.25 -28.52 -5.25
C LEU A 339 12.07 -29.74 -4.82
N PHE A 340 11.48 -30.66 -4.08
CA PHE A 340 12.14 -31.91 -3.71
C PHE A 340 12.42 -32.78 -4.95
N ASP A 341 11.44 -32.95 -5.83
CA ASP A 341 11.60 -33.72 -7.06
C ASP A 341 12.69 -33.13 -7.97
N GLU A 342 12.64 -31.82 -8.20
CA GLU A 342 13.54 -31.10 -9.12
C GLU A 342 14.95 -30.88 -8.55
N HIS A 343 15.05 -30.58 -7.25
CA HIS A 343 16.30 -30.10 -6.63
C HIS A 343 16.81 -30.98 -5.49
N GLN A 344 16.12 -32.06 -5.14
CA GLN A 344 16.55 -33.05 -4.14
C GLN A 344 16.91 -32.40 -2.80
N GLY A 345 16.09 -31.45 -2.35
CA GLY A 345 16.26 -30.74 -1.07
C GLY A 345 17.33 -29.64 -1.07
N LYS A 346 17.91 -29.27 -2.22
CA LYS A 346 18.85 -28.13 -2.30
C LYS A 346 18.19 -26.77 -2.13
N LEU A 347 16.89 -26.71 -2.41
CA LEU A 347 16.03 -25.56 -2.18
C LEU A 347 14.84 -26.04 -1.36
N TRP A 348 14.44 -25.25 -0.38
CA TRP A 348 13.30 -25.56 0.48
C TRP A 348 12.64 -24.27 0.97
N LEU A 349 11.32 -24.19 0.85
CA LEU A 349 10.54 -23.06 1.33
C LEU A 349 10.17 -23.28 2.79
N VAL A 350 10.38 -22.26 3.59
CA VAL A 350 9.90 -22.16 4.97
C VAL A 350 8.97 -20.97 5.09
N HIS A 351 7.94 -21.09 5.91
CA HIS A 351 7.01 -20.01 6.18
C HIS A 351 6.60 -19.97 7.64
N ASP A 352 6.20 -18.79 8.10
CA ASP A 352 5.66 -18.57 9.43
C ASP A 352 4.61 -17.44 9.42
N TYR A 353 3.80 -17.39 10.47
CA TYR A 353 2.72 -16.43 10.63
C TYR A 353 2.93 -15.58 11.89
N VAL A 354 2.78 -14.27 11.77
CA VAL A 354 2.74 -13.36 12.92
C VAL A 354 1.40 -12.65 12.95
N GLU A 355 0.56 -12.96 13.94
CA GLU A 355 -0.76 -12.37 14.12
C GLU A 355 -0.69 -11.08 14.95
N PHE A 356 -1.45 -10.05 14.56
CA PHE A 356 -1.42 -8.77 15.25
C PHE A 356 -2.75 -8.00 15.19
N GLU A 357 -2.87 -7.06 16.13
CA GLU A 357 -3.96 -6.09 16.35
C GLU A 357 -3.75 -4.83 15.48
N GLY A 358 -4.81 -4.01 15.32
CA GLY A 358 -4.78 -2.77 14.53
C GLY A 358 -4.23 -1.54 15.27
#